data_AF-A0A0F9KGV8-F1
#
_entry.id   AF-A0A0F9KGV8-F1
#
_cell.length_a   1.000
_cell.length_b   1.000
_cell.length_c   1.000
_cell.angle_alpha   90.00
_cell.angle_beta   90.00
_cell.angle_gamma   90.00
#
_symmetry.space_group_name_H-M   'P 1'
#
loop_
_entity.id
_entity.type
_entity.pdbx_description
1 polymer ?
#
loop_
_entity_poly.entity_id
_entity_poly.type
_entity_poly.pdbx_seq_one_letter_code
_entity_poly.pdbx_strand_id
1 'polypeptide(L)' 'MDIILVCEECKHQTKYSVEIIARVKKDEPKPKVVSSGQRIAEGVCPECRGTLYYEEGCHHCPACGFEKC' A
#
# COMPACT_ATOMS: atom_id res chain seq x y z
N MET A 1 10.73 -22.70 -6.87
CA MET A 1 10.32 -24.09 -6.64
C MET A 1 8.99 -24.27 -7.34
N ASP A 2 8.91 -25.21 -8.27
CA ASP A 2 7.70 -25.43 -9.07
C ASP A 2 6.71 -26.28 -8.28
N ILE A 3 5.47 -25.82 -8.18
CA ILE A 3 4.37 -26.60 -7.61
C ILE A 3 3.51 -27.07 -8.79
N ILE A 4 3.26 -28.38 -8.82
CA ILE A 4 2.41 -29.00 -9.83
C ILE A 4 1.10 -29.37 -9.15
N LEU A 5 0.02 -28.76 -9.62
CA LEU A 5 -1.34 -29.14 -9.22
C LEU A 5 -1.94 -30.00 -10.34
N VAL A 6 -2.44 -31.17 -9.95
CA VAL A 6 -3.11 -32.11 -10.86
C VAL A 6 -4.56 -32.24 -10.41
N CYS A 7 -5.50 -31.92 -11.30
CA CYS A 7 -6.90 -32.23 -11.06
C CYS A 7 -7.15 -33.69 -11.48
N GLU A 8 -7.53 -34.54 -10.52
CA GLU A 8 -7.70 -35.97 -10.79
C GLU A 8 -8.89 -36.29 -11.70
N GLU A 9 -9.92 -35.43 -11.69
CA GLU A 9 -11.15 -35.58 -12.46
C GLU A 9 -10.98 -35.24 -13.94
N CYS A 10 -10.23 -34.17 -14.27
CA CYS A 10 -10.04 -33.74 -15.66
C CYS A 10 -8.62 -33.95 -16.20
N LYS A 11 -7.73 -34.57 -15.42
CA LYS A 11 -6.32 -34.89 -15.76
C LYS A 11 -5.47 -33.70 -16.25
N HIS A 12 -5.95 -32.48 -16.02
CA HIS A 12 -5.18 -31.29 -16.35
C HIS A 12 -4.10 -31.04 -15.30
N GLN A 13 -2.90 -30.75 -15.80
CA GLN A 13 -1.75 -30.36 -15.00
C GLN A 13 -1.56 -28.85 -15.14
N THR A 14 -1.64 -28.13 -14.03
CA THR A 14 -1.32 -26.70 -14.00
C THR A 14 -0.02 -26.49 -13.25
N LYS A 15 0.90 -25.81 -13.93
CA LYS A 15 2.22 -25.49 -13.39
C LYS A 15 2.17 -24.09 -12.77
N TYR A 16 2.49 -24.01 -11.49
CA TYR A 16 2.61 -22.73 -10.79
C TYR A 16 4.07 -22.47 -10.42
N SER A 17 4.56 -21.32 -10.87
CA SER A 17 5.89 -20.81 -10.52
C SER A 17 5.77 -19.97 -9.25
N VAL A 18 6.30 -20.47 -8.13
CA VAL A 18 6.38 -19.68 -6.89
C VAL A 18 7.73 -18.99 -6.82
N GLU A 19 7.72 -17.66 -6.87
CA GLU A 19 8.86 -16.81 -6.58
C GLU A 19 8.85 -16.41 -5.10
N ILE A 20 9.93 -16.71 -4.37
CA ILE A 20 10.08 -16.32 -2.97
C ILE A 20 10.42 -14.83 -2.92
N ILE A 21 9.40 -13.98 -2.77
CA ILE A 21 9.58 -12.55 -2.54
C ILE A 21 9.98 -12.28 -1.08
N ALA A 22 11.28 -12.27 -0.78
CA ALA A 22 11.78 -11.82 0.50
C ALA A 22 11.61 -10.28 0.61
N ARG A 23 10.56 -9.81 1.30
CA ARG A 23 10.38 -8.38 1.62
C ARG A 23 11.04 -8.05 2.96
N VAL A 24 12.12 -7.28 2.91
CA VAL A 24 12.85 -6.65 4.02
C VAL A 24 12.96 -5.17 3.62
N LYS A 25 12.62 -4.11 4.37
CA LYS A 25 12.26 -3.84 5.77
C LYS A 25 11.00 -2.96 5.79
N LYS A 26 10.20 -3.06 6.86
CA LYS A 26 9.28 -2.00 7.29
C LYS A 26 10.08 -1.02 8.14
N ASP A 27 10.25 0.20 7.66
CA ASP A 27 10.52 1.32 8.55
C ASP A 27 9.23 1.59 9.33
N GLU A 28 9.24 1.29 10.63
CA GLU A 28 8.10 1.52 11.50
C GLU A 28 7.85 3.03 11.66
N PRO A 29 6.70 3.58 11.23
CA PRO A 29 6.37 4.97 11.50
C PRO A 29 6.05 5.10 12.99
N LYS A 30 7.03 5.58 13.76
CA LYS A 30 6.87 5.98 15.16
C LYS A 30 5.74 7.02 15.24
N PRO A 31 4.66 6.79 16.02
CA PRO A 31 3.53 7.71 16.08
C PRO A 31 3.96 8.98 16.81
N LYS A 32 4.39 9.98 16.05
CA LYS A 32 4.57 11.34 16.55
C LYS A 32 3.19 11.97 16.56
N VAL A 33 2.79 12.57 17.68
CA VAL A 33 1.53 13.29 17.80
C VAL A 33 1.68 14.57 16.99
N VAL A 34 1.28 14.50 15.72
CA VAL A 34 1.53 15.53 14.73
C VAL A 34 0.27 16.38 14.56
N SER A 35 0.44 17.70 14.68
CA SER A 35 -0.60 18.70 14.46
C SER A 35 -1.13 18.65 13.02
N SER A 36 -2.35 19.13 12.75
CA SER A 36 -2.99 18.98 11.44
C SER A 36 -2.17 19.51 10.25
N GLY A 37 -1.38 20.58 10.44
CA GLY A 37 -0.45 21.08 9.41
C GLY A 37 0.79 20.21 9.21
N GLN A 38 1.23 19.51 10.25
CA GLN A 38 2.35 18.58 10.20
C GLN A 38 1.95 17.25 9.54
N ARG A 39 0.70 16.81 9.71
CA ARG A 39 0.13 15.66 8.99
C ARG A 39 0.17 15.85 7.48
N ILE A 40 -0.14 17.06 7.02
CA ILE A 40 -0.07 17.41 5.59
C ILE A 40 1.38 17.32 5.10
N ALA A 41 2.32 17.90 5.84
CA ALA A 41 3.75 17.87 5.50
C ALA A 41 4.37 16.45 5.53
N GLU A 42 3.81 15.54 6.33
CA GLU A 42 4.22 14.13 6.40
C GLU A 42 3.49 13.22 5.40
N GLY A 43 2.63 13.77 4.53
CA GLY A 43 1.91 12.99 3.53
C GLY A 43 0.74 12.17 4.11
N VAL A 44 0.06 12.68 5.14
CA VAL A 44 -1.05 12.02 5.83
C VAL A 44 -2.32 12.88 5.80
N CYS A 45 -3.46 12.35 5.31
CA CYS A 45 -4.75 13.06 5.30
C CYS A 45 -5.15 13.40 6.74
N PRO A 46 -5.39 14.67 7.09
CA PRO A 46 -5.73 15.06 8.45
C PRO A 46 -7.10 14.52 8.90
N GLU A 47 -7.96 14.15 7.94
CA GLU A 47 -9.32 13.66 8.19
C GLU A 47 -9.39 12.14 8.35
N CYS A 48 -8.91 11.38 7.36
CA CYS A 48 -8.98 9.91 7.39
C CYS A 48 -7.68 9.20 7.78
N ARG A 49 -6.58 9.94 7.96
CA ARG A 49 -5.22 9.39 8.18
C ARG A 49 -4.72 8.49 7.05
N GLY A 50 -5.33 8.56 5.88
CA GLY A 50 -4.86 7.90 4.66
C GLY A 50 -3.63 8.59 4.07
N THR A 51 -3.07 8.00 3.02
CA THR A 51 -1.95 8.57 2.26
C THR A 51 -2.40 9.83 1.53
N LEU A 52 -1.72 10.94 1.80
CA LEU A 52 -1.93 12.22 1.13
C LEU A 52 -0.87 12.36 0.03
N TYR A 53 -1.32 12.55 -1.19
CA TYR A 53 -0.49 12.74 -2.37
C TYR A 53 -0.35 14.23 -2.64
N TYR A 54 0.82 14.66 -3.12
CA TYR A 54 1.04 16.04 -3.54
C TYR A 54 1.21 16.06 -5.06
N GLU A 55 0.23 16.62 -5.76
CA GLU A 55 0.25 16.79 -7.22
C GLU A 55 -0.13 18.22 -7.57
N GLU A 56 0.58 18.80 -8.53
CA GLU A 56 0.30 20.15 -9.08
C GLU A 56 0.30 21.31 -8.07
N GLY A 57 0.96 21.14 -6.90
CA GLY A 57 0.98 22.18 -5.86
C GLY A 57 -0.07 21.99 -4.77
N CYS A 58 -0.91 20.98 -4.88
CA CYS A 58 -2.00 20.70 -3.96
C CYS A 58 -1.87 19.31 -3.34
N HIS A 59 -2.32 19.17 -2.10
CA HIS A 59 -2.35 17.91 -1.38
C HIS A 59 -3.70 17.23 -1.60
N HIS A 60 -3.74 16.10 -2.28
CA HIS A 60 -4.95 15.31 -2.57
C HIS A 60 -4.91 13.95 -1.88
N CYS A 61 -5.98 13.55 -1.20
CA CYS A 61 -6.09 12.23 -0.59
C CYS A 61 -7.23 11.40 -1.22
N PRO A 62 -6.91 10.30 -1.93
CA PRO A 62 -7.91 9.48 -2.60
C PRO A 62 -8.82 8.69 -1.64
N ALA A 63 -8.47 8.60 -0.35
CA ALA A 63 -9.26 7.88 0.63
C ALA A 63 -10.42 8.71 1.23
N CYS A 64 -10.23 10.03 1.35
CA CYS A 64 -11.18 10.97 1.96
C CYS A 64 -11.73 11.99 0.94
N GLY A 65 -11.08 12.15 -0.22
CA GLY A 65 -11.34 13.24 -1.15
C GLY A 65 -10.81 14.59 -0.65
N PHE A 66 -9.98 14.60 0.39
CA PHE A 66 -9.40 15.83 0.93
C PHE A 66 -8.42 16.42 -0.06
N GLU A 67 -8.70 17.65 -0.51
CA GLU A 67 -7.80 18.46 -1.31
C GLU A 67 -7.42 19.74 -0.56
N LYS A 68 -6.12 20.09 -0.57
CA LYS A 68 -5.66 21.37 -0.03
C LYS A 68 -4.47 21.92 -0.79
N CYS A 69 -4.73 23.06 -1.44
CA CYS A 69 -3.76 24.05 -1.88
C CYS A 69 -3.67 25.14 -0.77
#